data_AF-A0A3B9DG94-F1
#
_entry.id   AF-A0A3B9DG94-F1
#
_cell.length_a   1.000
_cell.length_b   1.000
_cell.length_c   1.000
_cell.angle_alpha   90.00
_cell.angle_beta   90.00
_cell.angle_gamma   90.00
#
_symmetry.space_group_name_H-M   'P 1'
#
loop_
_entity.id
_entity.type
_entity.pdbx_description
1 polymer ?
#
loop_
_entity_poly.entity_id
_entity_poly.type
_entity_poly.pdbx_seq_one_letter_code
_entity_poly.pdbx_strand_id
1 'polypeptide(L)' 'MDFRGAHIISVKQFERADVDRIFQVADSMEPYAHRQKMSKALDGAILG' A
#
# COMPACT_ATOMS: atom_id res chain seq x y z
N MET A 1 -11.99 4.30 2.32
CA MET A 1 -11.93 2.84 2.30
C MET A 1 -11.05 2.30 3.43
N ASP A 2 -11.48 1.26 4.14
CA ASP A 2 -10.57 0.40 4.90
C ASP A 2 -10.05 -0.69 3.95
N PHE A 3 -8.75 -0.65 3.65
CA PHE A 3 -8.12 -1.58 2.70
C PHE A 3 -7.94 -2.99 3.28
N ARG A 4 -8.06 -3.18 4.60
CA ARG A 4 -7.83 -4.47 5.24
C ARG A 4 -8.94 -5.45 4.90
N GLY A 5 -8.57 -6.59 4.34
CA GLY A 5 -9.53 -7.64 3.97
C GLY A 5 -10.45 -7.29 2.81
N ALA A 6 -10.23 -6.17 2.13
CA ALA A 6 -11.03 -5.74 1.00
C ALA A 6 -10.53 -6.32 -0.32
N HIS A 7 -11.44 -6.74 -1.19
CA HIS A 7 -11.13 -7.11 -2.56
C HIS A 7 -11.07 -5.84 -3.43
N ILE A 8 -9.90 -5.54 -3.98
CA ILE A 8 -9.69 -4.44 -4.93
C ILE A 8 -9.84 -4.98 -6.35
N ILE A 9 -11.02 -4.79 -6.94
CA ILE A 9 -11.42 -5.34 -8.25
C ILE A 9 -11.74 -4.25 -9.29
N SER A 10 -11.95 -3.01 -8.87
CA SER A 10 -12.23 -1.88 -9.75
C SER A 10 -11.76 -0.56 -9.14
N VAL A 11 -11.25 0.32 -10.00
CA VAL A 11 -10.90 1.70 -9.64
C VAL A 11 -12.08 2.53 -9.13
N LYS A 12 -13.32 2.13 -9.46
CA LYS A 12 -14.54 2.80 -8.97
C LYS A 12 -14.77 2.60 -7.47
N GLN A 13 -14.04 1.68 -6.83
CA GLN A 13 -14.13 1.45 -5.38
C GLN A 13 -13.36 2.50 -4.57
N PHE A 14 -12.56 3.34 -5.21
CA PHE A 14 -11.73 4.33 -4.54
C PHE A 14 -12.39 5.70 -4.53
N GLU A 15 -12.37 6.35 -3.37
CA GLU A 15 -12.65 7.77 -3.25
C GLU A 15 -11.35 8.59 -3.34
N ARG A 16 -11.47 9.92 -3.52
CA ARG A 16 -10.29 10.79 -3.64
C ARG A 16 -9.35 10.68 -2.42
N ALA A 17 -9.91 10.65 -1.21
CA ALA A 17 -9.14 10.52 0.02
C ALA A 17 -8.37 9.18 0.11
N ASP A 18 -8.90 8.12 -0.50
CA ASP A 18 -8.26 6.80 -0.52
C ASP A 18 -7.03 6.81 -1.41
N VAL A 19 -7.15 7.45 -2.57
CA VAL A 19 -6.05 7.64 -3.51
C VAL A 19 -4.96 8.50 -2.88
N ASP A 20 -5.32 9.61 -2.24
CA ASP A 20 -4.35 10.50 -1.58
C ASP A 20 -3.60 9.75 -0.47
N ARG A 21 -4.28 8.88 0.29
CA ARG A 21 -3.66 8.04 1.32
C ARG A 21 -2.69 7.01 0.75
N ILE A 22 -3.01 6.41 -0.40
CA ILE A 22 -2.10 5.46 -1.08
C ILE A 22 -0.81 6.17 -1.49
N PHE A 23 -0.91 7.36 -2.09
CA PHE A 23 0.25 8.13 -2.51
C PHE A 23 1.10 8.57 -1.31
N GLN A 24 0.49 9.02 -0.21
CA GLN A 24 1.23 9.34 1.02
C GLN A 24 2.04 8.14 1.54
N VAL A 25 1.48 6.94 1.51
CA VAL A 25 2.21 5.73 1.91
C VAL A 25 3.31 5.40 0.90
N ALA A 26 3.03 5.53 -0.41
CA ALA A 26 4.02 5.27 -1.45
C ALA A 26 5.24 6.20 -1.33
N ASP A 27 5.02 7.49 -1.07
CA ASP A 27 6.10 8.46 -0.85
C ASP A 27 6.95 8.06 0.36
N SER A 28 6.32 7.63 1.46
CA SER A 28 7.06 7.14 2.64
C SER A 28 7.84 5.85 2.40
N MET A 29 7.50 5.10 1.34
CA MET A 29 8.15 3.84 0.98
C MET A 29 9.40 4.03 0.11
N GLU A 30 9.68 5.25 -0.36
CA GLU A 30 10.83 5.59 -1.21
C GLU A 30 12.19 5.09 -0.66
N PRO A 31 12.53 5.25 0.64
CA PRO A 31 13.82 4.77 1.17
C PRO A 31 13.96 3.25 1.13
N TYR A 32 12.85 2.52 1.19
CA TYR A 32 12.84 1.06 1.11
C TYR A 32 13.03 0.60 -0.34
N ALA A 33 12.41 1.31 -1.30
CA ALA A 33 12.62 1.08 -2.73
C ALA A 33 14.09 1.32 -3.13
N HIS A 34 14.72 2.36 -2.58
CA HIS A 34 16.15 2.64 -2.79
C HIS A 34 17.10 1.78 -1.96
N ARG A 35 16.61 0.76 -1.25
CA ARG A 35 17.40 -0.13 -0.37
C ARG A 35 18.20 0.61 0.72
N GLN A 36 17.78 1.82 1.08
CA GLN A 36 18.38 2.58 2.17
C GLN A 36 17.88 2.07 3.53
N LYS A 37 16.70 1.45 3.57
CA LYS A 37 16.11 0.79 4.74
C LYS A 37 15.49 -0.55 4.36
N MET A 38 15.46 -1.49 5.31
CA MET A 38 14.80 -2.77 5.16
C MET A 38 13.45 -2.76 5.88
N SER A 39 12.40 -3.28 5.24
CA SER A 39 11.06 -3.42 5.83
C SER A 39 10.75 -4.89 6.10
N LYS A 40 9.99 -5.14 7.18
CA LYS A 40 9.44 -6.45 7.56
C LYS A 40 7.91 -6.45 7.57
N ALA A 41 7.29 -5.44 6.92
CA ALA A 41 5.85 -5.23 6.98
C ALA A 41 5.02 -6.40 6.41
N LEU A 42 5.63 -7.22 5.55
CA LEU A 42 5.03 -8.40 4.93
C LEU A 42 5.72 -9.70 5.38
N ASP A 43 6.48 -9.69 6.48
CA ASP A 43 7.11 -10.91 7.01
C ASP A 43 6.02 -11.95 7.31
N GLY A 44 6.11 -13.11 6.65
CA GLY A 44 5.14 -14.20 6.77
C GLY A 44 3.88 -14.06 5.89
N ALA A 45 3.72 -12.96 5.15
CA ALA A 45 2.67 -12.85 4.15
C ALA A 45 3.04 -13.61 2.87
N ILE A 46 2.10 -14.38 2.31
CA ILE A 46 2.24 -15.09 1.04
C ILE A 46 1.28 -14.45 0.03
N LEU A 47 1.80 -14.06 -1.13
CA LEU A 47 1.00 -13.61 -2.27
C LEU A 47 1.08 -14.68 -3.37
N GLY A 48 -0.07 -15.17 -3.81
CA GLY A 48 -0.23 -16.22 -4.83
C GLY A 48 -1.29 -15.88 -5.85
#